data_AF-A0A6L4YWV7-F1
#
_entry.id   AF-A0A6L4YWV7-F1
#
_cell.length_a   1.000
_cell.length_b   1.000
_cell.length_c   1.000
_cell.angle_alpha   90.00
_cell.angle_beta   90.00
_cell.angle_gamma   90.00
#
_symmetry.space_group_name_H-M   'P 1'
#
loop_
_entity.id
_entity.type
_entity.pdbx_description
1 polymer ?
#
loop_
_entity_poly.entity_id
_entity_poly.type
_entity_poly.pdbx_seq_one_letter_code
_entity_poly.pdbx_strand_id
1 'polypeptide(L)'
;MLKYFFSESIRPSVYVLLIFLMAAFIPGSGDLRLSHESVKKLNKSMAGIYAGHITHFEKLELNNQDISDTEILNADGKWFAIREEGLTLGWLMADRIWGRYHEFEYALIVDTSCRIINVSVLSYPASHGNAVTSRKWLTGFRGFSPDSLPVFGANVDALSGSTISGTNLTGSVSTSLRVLKKLKEGGLLK
;
A
#
# COMPACT_ATOMS: atom_id res chain seq x y z
N MET A 1 -11.44 28.97 -59.85
CA MET A 1 -12.28 29.45 -58.73
C MET A 1 -12.88 28.19 -58.09
N LEU A 2 -12.13 27.50 -57.20
CA LEU A 2 -12.32 27.47 -55.72
C LEU A 2 -13.75 27.02 -55.34
N LYS A 3 -14.08 25.90 -54.65
CA LYS A 3 -13.45 24.99 -53.66
C LYS A 3 -14.20 23.63 -53.75
N TYR A 4 -13.60 22.44 -53.81
CA TYR A 4 -13.08 21.58 -52.71
C TYR A 4 -13.92 21.50 -51.42
N PHE A 5 -14.67 20.39 -51.23
CA PHE A 5 -14.48 19.32 -50.22
C PHE A 5 -15.76 18.45 -50.18
N PHE A 6 -15.75 17.22 -50.70
CA PHE A 6 -15.59 15.95 -49.96
C PHE A 6 -16.55 15.81 -48.77
N SER A 7 -17.26 14.71 -48.51
CA SER A 7 -17.56 13.45 -49.18
C SER A 7 -18.42 12.68 -48.17
N GLU A 8 -19.50 12.08 -48.66
CA GLU A 8 -20.15 10.83 -48.21
C GLU A 8 -20.16 10.44 -46.71
N SER A 9 -21.35 10.49 -46.13
CA SER A 9 -22.15 9.29 -45.79
C SER A 9 -21.37 7.98 -45.55
N ILE A 10 -21.44 7.41 -44.34
CA ILE A 10 -21.71 5.97 -44.09
C ILE A 10 -22.43 5.81 -42.75
N ARG A 11 -23.46 4.94 -42.75
CA ARG A 11 -24.42 4.59 -41.69
C ARG A 11 -23.86 3.54 -40.69
N PRO A 12 -24.56 3.23 -39.57
CA PRO A 12 -23.97 2.69 -38.35
C PRO A 12 -23.83 1.16 -38.38
N SER A 13 -22.71 0.64 -37.89
CA SER A 13 -22.54 -0.80 -37.67
C SER A 13 -21.35 -1.10 -36.75
N VAL A 14 -21.64 -1.85 -35.68
CA VAL A 14 -20.79 -2.95 -35.18
C VAL A 14 -19.37 -2.54 -34.78
N TYR A 15 -19.18 -1.90 -33.62
CA TYR A 15 -18.07 -2.17 -32.70
C TYR A 15 -18.48 -1.73 -31.29
N VAL A 16 -19.55 -2.34 -30.77
CA VAL A 16 -19.56 -2.71 -29.34
C VAL A 16 -18.51 -3.81 -29.22
N LEU A 17 -17.24 -3.41 -29.31
CA LEU A 17 -16.11 -4.24 -28.96
C LEU A 17 -16.08 -4.19 -27.43
N LEU A 18 -16.99 -4.97 -26.85
CA LEU A 18 -16.87 -5.54 -25.53
C LEU A 18 -15.54 -6.30 -25.55
N ILE A 19 -14.44 -5.59 -25.31
CA ILE A 19 -13.18 -6.19 -24.94
C ILE A 19 -13.45 -6.75 -23.55
N PHE A 20 -14.00 -7.96 -23.54
CA PHE A 20 -13.80 -8.94 -22.50
C PHE A 20 -12.30 -9.20 -22.50
N LEU A 21 -11.53 -8.27 -21.94
CA LEU A 21 -10.17 -8.56 -21.53
C LEU A 21 -10.38 -9.48 -20.34
N MET A 22 -10.42 -10.76 -20.67
CA MET A 22 -10.07 -11.85 -19.79
C MET A 22 -8.65 -11.53 -19.31
N ALA A 23 -8.55 -10.58 -18.38
CA ALA A 23 -7.35 -10.36 -17.61
C ALA A 23 -7.18 -11.67 -16.88
N ALA A 24 -6.30 -12.49 -17.44
CA ALA A 24 -5.77 -13.65 -16.80
C ALA A 24 -5.60 -13.30 -15.33
N PHE A 25 -6.16 -14.12 -14.45
CA PHE A 25 -5.78 -14.14 -13.07
C PHE A 25 -4.27 -14.41 -13.08
N ILE A 26 -3.47 -13.35 -13.12
CA ILE A 26 -2.04 -13.40 -12.91
C ILE A 26 -1.93 -13.34 -11.39
N PRO A 27 -1.59 -14.45 -10.71
CA PRO A 27 -1.23 -14.42 -9.31
C PRO A 27 0.12 -13.71 -9.21
N GLY A 28 0.07 -12.38 -9.27
CA GLY A 28 1.18 -11.47 -9.04
C GLY A 28 0.97 -10.78 -7.70
N SER A 29 0.74 -11.55 -6.63
CA SER A 29 1.20 -11.07 -5.34
C SER A 29 2.72 -11.22 -5.40
N GLY A 30 3.46 -10.12 -5.62
CA GLY A 30 4.88 -10.12 -5.26
C GLY A 30 5.02 -10.76 -3.87
N ASP A 31 6.04 -11.58 -3.64
CA ASP A 31 6.17 -12.36 -2.40
C ASP A 31 6.20 -11.41 -1.19
N LEU A 32 5.02 -11.20 -0.59
CA LEU A 32 4.79 -10.25 0.49
C LEU A 32 5.41 -10.75 1.81
N ARG A 33 6.02 -11.95 1.84
CA ARG A 33 6.51 -12.60 3.07
C ARG A 33 5.45 -12.63 4.19
N LEU A 34 4.18 -12.64 3.81
CA LEU A 34 3.01 -12.66 4.69
C LEU A 34 2.36 -14.05 4.72
N SER A 35 1.62 -14.35 5.79
CA SER A 35 0.75 -15.52 5.81
C SER A 35 -0.39 -15.43 4.76
N HIS A 36 -0.90 -16.58 4.32
CA HIS A 36 -2.03 -16.64 3.37
C HIS A 36 -3.25 -15.85 3.86
N GLU A 37 -3.60 -15.98 5.15
CA GLU A 37 -4.72 -15.24 5.74
C GLU A 37 -4.48 -13.73 5.76
N SER A 38 -3.23 -13.30 5.99
CA SER A 38 -2.87 -11.89 5.92
C SER A 38 -2.98 -11.33 4.50
N VAL A 39 -2.55 -12.08 3.48
CA VAL A 39 -2.74 -11.69 2.07
C VAL A 39 -4.22 -11.56 1.74
N LYS A 40 -5.05 -12.53 2.17
CA LYS A 40 -6.51 -12.47 1.96
C LYS A 40 -7.14 -11.22 2.62
N LYS A 41 -6.73 -10.90 3.85
CA LYS A 41 -7.22 -9.72 4.57
C LYS A 41 -6.75 -8.42 3.94
N LEU A 42 -5.50 -8.37 3.47
CA LEU A 42 -4.95 -7.24 2.72
C LEU A 42 -5.75 -7.00 1.44
N ASN A 43 -5.98 -8.03 0.63
CA ASN A 43 -6.77 -7.93 -0.60
C ASN A 43 -8.19 -7.40 -0.33
N LYS A 44 -8.81 -7.83 0.77
CA LYS A 44 -10.12 -7.29 1.19
C LYS A 44 -10.06 -5.81 1.56
N SER A 45 -9.00 -5.37 2.24
CA SER A 45 -8.79 -3.95 2.58
C SER A 45 -8.63 -3.10 1.31
N MET A 46 -7.80 -3.59 0.39
CA MET A 46 -7.51 -2.99 -0.91
C MET A 46 -8.77 -2.85 -1.77
N ALA A 47 -9.58 -3.90 -1.88
CA ALA A 47 -10.85 -3.83 -2.60
C ALA A 47 -11.80 -2.76 -2.05
N GLY A 48 -11.76 -2.49 -0.74
CA GLY A 48 -12.55 -1.43 -0.11
C GLY A 48 -12.01 -0.01 -0.40
N ILE A 49 -10.70 0.14 -0.58
CA ILE A 49 -10.05 1.42 -0.89
C ILE A 49 -10.26 1.79 -2.36
N TYR A 50 -10.07 0.82 -3.25
CA TYR A 50 -10.10 1.02 -4.70
C TYR A 50 -11.39 0.48 -5.33
N ALA A 51 -12.52 0.50 -4.62
CA ALA A 51 -13.86 0.20 -5.14
C ALA A 51 -13.98 -1.09 -6.01
N GLY A 52 -13.19 -2.12 -5.73
CA GLY A 52 -13.19 -3.39 -6.48
C GLY A 52 -12.38 -3.42 -7.77
N HIS A 53 -11.62 -2.36 -8.07
CA HIS A 53 -10.64 -2.34 -9.15
C HIS A 53 -9.55 -3.41 -8.96
N ILE A 54 -9.09 -4.00 -10.07
CA ILE A 54 -8.04 -5.03 -10.03
C ILE A 54 -6.70 -4.31 -9.80
N THR A 55 -6.26 -4.31 -8.54
CA THR A 55 -4.94 -3.78 -8.17
C THR A 55 -3.92 -4.90 -8.15
N HIS A 56 -2.85 -4.75 -8.92
CA HIS A 56 -1.66 -5.59 -8.82
C HIS A 56 -0.58 -4.87 -7.99
N PHE A 57 0.22 -5.64 -7.26
CA PHE A 57 1.34 -5.11 -6.49
C PHE A 57 2.65 -5.63 -7.05
N GLU A 58 3.53 -4.72 -7.43
CA GLU A 58 4.86 -5.05 -7.93
C GLU A 58 5.90 -4.71 -6.88
N LYS A 59 6.77 -5.65 -6.54
CA LYS A 59 7.83 -5.41 -5.55
C LYS A 59 8.75 -4.29 -6.05
N LEU A 60 9.10 -3.35 -5.17
CA LEU A 60 10.19 -2.41 -5.43
C LEU A 60 11.53 -3.13 -5.16
N GLU A 61 12.39 -3.20 -6.17
CA GLU A 61 13.75 -3.73 -6.03
C GLU A 61 14.66 -2.65 -5.45
N LEU A 62 14.94 -2.75 -4.14
CA LEU A 62 15.70 -1.75 -3.39
C LEU A 62 17.14 -2.19 -3.09
N ASN A 63 17.48 -3.44 -3.38
CA ASN A 63 18.83 -3.96 -3.29
C ASN A 63 19.48 -4.00 -4.69
N ASN A 64 20.01 -2.87 -5.13
CA ASN A 64 20.84 -2.78 -6.33
C ASN A 64 22.24 -2.24 -5.97
N GLN A 65 23.21 -2.41 -6.86
CA GLN A 65 24.61 -2.07 -6.56
C GLN A 65 24.85 -0.57 -6.28
N ASP A 66 23.89 0.30 -6.61
CA ASP A 66 24.03 1.76 -6.52
C ASP A 66 23.44 2.36 -5.22
N ILE A 67 22.68 1.59 -4.44
CA ILE A 67 22.06 2.06 -3.19
C ILE A 67 22.98 1.73 -2.01
N SER A 68 23.43 2.76 -1.29
CA SER A 68 24.23 2.64 -0.07
C SER A 68 23.51 3.06 1.21
N ASP A 69 22.31 3.64 1.11
CA ASP A 69 21.52 4.04 2.27
C ASP A 69 20.98 2.80 3.00
N THR A 70 21.47 2.58 4.22
CA THR A 70 21.16 1.38 5.01
C THR A 70 19.69 1.27 5.39
N GLU A 71 18.97 2.39 5.54
CA GLU A 71 17.53 2.36 5.84
C GLU A 71 16.72 1.92 4.61
N ILE A 72 17.15 2.31 3.40
CA ILE A 72 16.55 1.82 2.15
C ILE A 72 16.83 0.32 1.99
N LEU A 73 18.08 -0.11 2.18
CA LEU A 73 18.46 -1.52 2.04
C LEU A 73 17.72 -2.42 3.04
N ASN A 74 17.55 -1.97 4.29
CA ASN A 74 16.76 -2.68 5.31
C ASN A 74 15.25 -2.75 5.00
N ALA A 75 14.77 -1.94 4.06
CA ALA A 75 13.39 -1.94 3.60
C ALA A 75 13.16 -2.79 2.34
N ASP A 76 14.21 -3.40 1.77
CA ASP A 76 14.06 -4.31 0.63
C ASP A 76 13.12 -5.48 0.98
N GLY A 77 12.26 -5.84 0.02
CA GLY A 77 11.23 -6.88 0.24
C GLY A 77 10.02 -6.42 1.03
N LYS A 78 9.94 -5.17 1.48
CA LYS A 78 8.79 -4.64 2.23
C LYS A 78 7.89 -3.73 1.42
N TRP A 79 8.39 -3.13 0.34
CA TRP A 79 7.66 -2.13 -0.46
C TRP A 79 7.22 -2.65 -1.82
N PHE A 80 6.03 -2.22 -2.22
CA PHE A 80 5.39 -2.61 -3.47
C PHE A 80 4.69 -1.40 -4.10
N ALA A 81 4.77 -1.24 -5.42
CA ALA A 81 3.95 -0.31 -6.18
C ALA A 81 2.55 -0.90 -6.39
N ILE A 82 1.51 -0.11 -6.14
CA ILE A 82 0.12 -0.47 -6.44
C ILE A 82 -0.19 0.04 -7.84
N ARG A 83 -0.51 -0.86 -8.78
CA ARG A 83 -0.79 -0.50 -10.17
C ARG A 83 -2.16 -0.95 -10.66
N GLU A 84 -2.69 -0.16 -11.59
CA GLU A 84 -3.86 -0.49 -12.42
C GLU A 84 -3.65 0.11 -13.81
N GLU A 85 -3.83 -0.69 -14.86
CA GLU A 85 -3.73 -0.24 -16.27
C GLU A 85 -2.45 0.57 -16.61
N GLY A 86 -1.33 0.26 -15.95
CA GLY A 86 -0.06 0.97 -16.13
C GLY A 86 0.08 2.28 -15.33
N LEU A 87 -0.94 2.67 -14.57
CA LEU A 87 -0.90 3.80 -13.65
C LEU A 87 -0.48 3.34 -12.25
N THR A 88 0.40 4.11 -11.62
CA THR A 88 0.72 3.94 -10.19
C THR A 88 -0.34 4.63 -9.36
N LEU A 89 -1.09 3.85 -8.58
CA LEU A 89 -2.14 4.33 -7.68
C LEU A 89 -1.61 4.71 -6.30
N GLY A 90 -0.42 4.23 -5.95
CA GLY A 90 0.21 4.44 -4.66
C GLY A 90 1.22 3.35 -4.34
N TRP A 91 1.55 3.22 -3.06
CA TRP A 91 2.49 2.21 -2.58
C TRP A 91 1.94 1.46 -1.38
N LEU A 92 2.30 0.19 -1.32
CA LEU A 92 2.00 -0.72 -0.23
C LEU A 92 3.31 -1.06 0.47
N MET A 93 3.30 -1.03 1.79
CA MET A 93 4.35 -1.60 2.63
C MET A 93 3.73 -2.65 3.55
N ALA A 94 4.36 -3.82 3.65
CA ALA A 94 3.97 -4.87 4.57
C ALA A 94 5.18 -5.32 5.40
N ASP A 95 4.97 -5.55 6.69
CA ASP A 95 6.04 -5.97 7.59
C ASP A 95 5.52 -6.77 8.79
N ARG A 96 6.45 -7.39 9.51
CA ARG A 96 6.21 -8.05 10.81
C ARG A 96 6.93 -7.30 11.91
N ILE A 97 6.24 -7.06 13.02
CA ILE A 97 6.79 -6.34 14.17
C ILE A 97 6.43 -7.01 15.48
N TRP A 98 7.27 -6.84 16.48
CA TRP A 98 7.03 -7.38 17.82
C TRP A 98 5.91 -6.64 18.55
N GLY A 99 4.95 -7.40 19.07
CA GLY A 99 4.09 -6.97 20.16
C GLY A 99 4.76 -7.27 21.51
N ARG A 100 3.95 -7.44 22.57
CA ARG A 100 4.50 -7.80 23.90
C ARG A 100 5.11 -9.20 23.95
N TYR A 101 4.51 -10.16 23.26
CA TYR A 101 4.89 -11.58 23.36
C TYR A 101 5.08 -12.28 22.00
N HIS A 102 4.46 -11.74 20.96
CA HIS A 102 4.49 -12.34 19.62
C HIS A 102 4.65 -11.26 18.57
N GLU A 103 5.24 -11.63 17.44
CA GLU A 103 5.18 -10.81 16.25
C GLU A 103 3.76 -10.76 15.69
N PHE A 104 3.44 -9.65 15.04
CA PHE A 104 2.20 -9.46 14.32
C PHE A 104 2.49 -8.80 12.97
N GLU A 105 1.62 -9.08 12.01
CA GLU A 105 1.77 -8.63 10.63
C GLU A 105 0.89 -7.40 10.40
N TYR A 106 1.38 -6.42 9.66
CA TYR A 106 0.59 -5.24 9.28
C TYR A 106 0.92 -4.76 7.87
N ALA A 107 0.01 -3.97 7.31
CA ALA A 107 0.18 -3.27 6.06
C ALA A 107 -0.08 -1.77 6.21
N LEU A 108 0.66 -0.99 5.44
CA LEU A 108 0.56 0.45 5.26
C LEU A 108 0.32 0.72 3.77
N ILE A 109 -0.73 1.48 3.45
CA ILE A 109 -1.06 1.90 2.10
C ILE A 109 -0.99 3.42 2.04
N VAL A 110 -0.25 3.93 1.07
CA VAL A 110 -0.05 5.37 0.82
C VAL A 110 -0.46 5.73 -0.61
N ASP A 111 -0.99 6.94 -0.79
CA ASP A 111 -1.29 7.49 -2.11
C ASP A 111 -0.02 7.97 -2.84
N THR A 112 -0.18 8.40 -4.10
CA THR A 112 0.90 8.97 -4.92
C THR A 112 1.49 10.28 -4.36
N SER A 113 0.80 10.93 -3.42
CA SER A 113 1.30 12.09 -2.66
C SER A 113 2.04 11.69 -1.38
N CYS A 114 2.29 10.39 -1.17
CA CYS A 114 2.90 9.81 0.02
C CYS A 114 2.11 10.07 1.31
N ARG A 115 0.79 10.18 1.23
CA ARG A 115 -0.09 10.28 2.41
C ARG A 115 -0.71 8.92 2.73
N ILE A 116 -0.82 8.60 4.01
CA ILE A 116 -1.43 7.35 4.48
C ILE A 116 -2.92 7.34 4.11
N ILE A 117 -3.32 6.35 3.31
CA ILE A 117 -4.71 6.03 3.05
C ILE A 117 -5.24 5.04 4.10
N ASN A 118 -4.43 4.02 4.43
CA ASN A 118 -4.85 2.94 5.32
C ASN A 118 -3.68 2.31 6.07
N VAL A 119 -3.92 1.95 7.33
CA VAL A 119 -3.08 1.03 8.11
C VAL A 119 -3.97 -0.12 8.56
N SER A 120 -3.48 -1.36 8.40
CA SER A 120 -4.22 -2.57 8.75
C SER A 120 -3.32 -3.54 9.50
N VAL A 121 -3.71 -3.97 10.70
CA VAL A 121 -3.11 -5.16 11.33
C VAL A 121 -3.70 -6.39 10.65
N LEU A 122 -2.85 -7.21 10.03
CA LEU A 122 -3.26 -8.35 9.21
C LEU A 122 -3.45 -9.62 10.05
N SER A 123 -2.47 -9.94 10.88
CA SER A 123 -2.50 -11.07 11.82
C SER A 123 -2.00 -10.62 13.18
N TYR A 124 -2.68 -11.02 14.26
CA TYR A 124 -2.29 -10.69 15.64
C TYR A 124 -2.56 -11.91 16.54
N PRO A 125 -1.54 -12.75 16.81
CA PRO A 125 -1.74 -14.05 17.45
C PRO A 125 -1.94 -13.97 18.98
N ALA A 126 -1.68 -12.83 19.61
CA ALA A 126 -1.80 -12.71 21.06
C ALA A 126 -3.28 -12.62 21.52
N SER A 127 -3.61 -13.34 22.59
CA SER A 127 -4.93 -13.34 23.21
C SER A 127 -5.27 -12.06 23.98
N HIS A 128 -4.26 -11.28 24.35
CA HIS A 128 -4.40 -10.03 25.10
C HIS A 128 -3.73 -8.87 24.34
N GLY A 129 -4.18 -7.64 24.62
CA GLY A 129 -3.63 -6.44 23.98
C GLY A 129 -4.02 -6.31 22.51
N ASN A 130 -5.21 -6.80 22.14
CA ASN A 130 -5.73 -6.74 20.78
C ASN A 130 -6.33 -5.37 20.41
N ALA A 131 -6.29 -4.36 21.29
CA ALA A 131 -6.83 -3.04 20.99
C ALA A 131 -6.11 -2.37 19.80
N VAL A 132 -4.86 -2.76 19.54
CA VAL A 132 -4.09 -2.37 18.34
C VAL A 132 -4.73 -2.82 17.03
N THR A 133 -5.59 -3.85 17.05
CA THR A 133 -6.35 -4.33 15.89
C THR A 133 -7.63 -3.53 15.62
N SER A 134 -7.97 -2.60 16.50
CA SER A 134 -9.18 -1.79 16.41
C SER A 134 -9.17 -0.94 15.14
N ARG A 135 -10.16 -1.15 14.26
CA ARG A 135 -10.35 -0.33 13.06
C ARG A 135 -10.44 1.17 13.38
N LYS A 136 -11.14 1.53 14.47
CA LYS A 136 -11.28 2.93 14.91
C LYS A 136 -9.94 3.54 15.28
N TRP A 137 -9.09 2.81 15.99
CA TRP A 137 -7.78 3.32 16.35
C TRP A 137 -6.85 3.43 15.12
N LEU A 138 -6.88 2.42 14.25
CA LEU A 138 -6.09 2.41 13.01
C LEU A 138 -6.45 3.54 12.05
N THR A 139 -7.69 4.06 12.07
CA THR A 139 -8.04 5.25 11.27
C THR A 139 -7.31 6.52 11.71
N GLY A 140 -6.76 6.56 12.93
CA GLY A 140 -5.96 7.68 13.42
C GLY A 140 -4.67 7.90 12.62
N PHE A 141 -4.22 6.93 11.83
CA PHE A 141 -3.04 7.07 10.97
C PHE A 141 -3.30 7.79 9.64
N ARG A 142 -4.57 7.96 9.24
CA ARG A 142 -4.92 8.48 7.92
C ARG A 142 -4.43 9.93 7.74
N GLY A 143 -3.80 10.21 6.60
CA GLY A 143 -3.37 11.55 6.21
C GLY A 143 -1.95 11.94 6.64
N PHE A 144 -1.32 11.20 7.57
CA PHE A 144 0.11 11.37 7.87
C PHE A 144 0.96 11.13 6.63
N SER A 145 2.15 11.70 6.63
CA SER A 145 3.06 11.73 5.47
C SER A 145 4.52 11.82 5.93
N PRO A 146 5.50 11.71 5.03
CA PRO A 146 6.91 11.99 5.36
C PRO A 146 7.17 13.31 6.11
N ASP A 147 6.33 14.31 5.90
CA ASP A 147 6.44 15.64 6.53
C ASP A 147 5.53 15.81 7.75
N SER A 148 4.72 14.80 8.06
CA SER A 148 3.84 14.75 9.23
C SER A 148 3.82 13.34 9.80
N LEU A 149 4.73 13.06 10.72
CA LEU A 149 4.91 11.71 11.25
C LEU A 149 3.95 11.41 12.41
N PRO A 150 3.43 10.18 12.51
CA PRO A 150 2.66 9.75 13.67
C PRO A 150 3.58 9.53 14.88
N VAL A 151 3.05 9.85 16.06
CA VAL A 151 3.67 9.80 17.38
C VAL A 151 2.64 9.26 18.37
N PHE A 152 2.95 8.11 18.96
CA PHE A 152 2.05 7.41 19.87
C PHE A 152 1.82 8.20 21.17
N GLY A 153 0.57 8.32 21.58
CA GLY A 153 0.15 9.12 22.73
C GLY A 153 0.17 10.62 22.50
N ALA A 154 0.47 11.09 21.28
CA ALA A 154 0.42 12.49 20.90
C ALA A 154 -0.61 12.70 19.78
N ASN A 155 -0.21 12.58 18.52
CA ASN A 155 -1.10 12.73 17.37
C ASN A 155 -1.70 11.38 16.89
N VAL A 156 -1.32 10.27 17.53
CA VAL A 156 -2.04 8.98 17.49
C VAL A 156 -2.38 8.61 18.92
N ASP A 157 -3.66 8.29 19.18
CA ASP A 157 -4.15 8.00 20.53
C ASP A 157 -3.36 6.88 21.22
N ALA A 158 -3.14 7.02 22.53
CA ALA A 158 -2.63 5.93 23.34
C ALA A 158 -3.66 4.80 23.45
N LEU A 159 -3.18 3.56 23.62
CA LEU A 159 -4.00 2.38 23.80
C LEU A 159 -3.87 1.79 25.20
N SER A 160 -5.00 1.69 25.90
CA SER A 160 -5.06 0.93 27.15
C SER A 160 -4.84 -0.57 26.89
N GLY A 161 -4.01 -1.21 27.71
CA GLY A 161 -3.74 -2.65 27.63
C GLY A 161 -2.98 -3.13 26.39
N SER A 162 -2.60 -2.22 25.47
CA SER A 162 -1.89 -2.54 24.23
C SER A 162 -0.74 -1.57 23.93
N THR A 163 -0.19 -0.93 24.96
CA THR A 163 0.83 0.13 24.85
C THR A 163 2.05 -0.30 24.04
N ILE A 164 2.62 -1.49 24.33
CA ILE A 164 3.81 -1.98 23.61
C ILE A 164 3.54 -2.16 22.12
N SER A 165 2.46 -2.85 21.77
CA SER A 165 2.08 -3.09 20.37
C SER A 165 1.73 -1.79 19.65
N GLY A 166 1.03 -0.86 20.32
CA GLY A 166 0.69 0.46 19.78
C GLY A 166 1.92 1.33 19.52
N THR A 167 2.85 1.37 20.47
CA THR A 167 4.14 2.07 20.31
C THR A 167 4.94 1.50 19.14
N ASN A 168 5.10 0.18 19.08
CA ASN A 168 5.90 -0.47 18.05
C ASN A 168 5.30 -0.31 16.65
N LEU A 169 3.97 -0.43 16.51
CA LEU A 169 3.30 -0.16 15.23
C LEU A 169 3.45 1.30 14.82
N THR A 170 3.23 2.24 15.73
CA THR A 170 3.36 3.66 15.42
C THR A 170 4.79 4.02 15.01
N GLY A 171 5.77 3.48 15.74
CA GLY A 171 7.19 3.64 15.41
C GLY A 171 7.54 3.06 14.05
N SER A 172 7.07 1.85 13.75
CA SER A 172 7.30 1.21 12.45
C SER A 172 6.67 2.02 11.30
N VAL A 173 5.43 2.49 11.44
CA VAL A 173 4.79 3.39 10.45
C VAL A 173 5.59 4.69 10.27
N SER A 174 6.06 5.29 11.36
CA SER A 174 6.90 6.50 11.33
C SER A 174 8.20 6.26 10.55
N THR A 175 8.89 5.15 10.81
CA THR A 175 10.08 4.73 10.08
C THR A 175 9.79 4.47 8.60
N SER A 176 8.69 3.80 8.28
CA SER A 176 8.28 3.57 6.89
C SER A 176 8.01 4.87 6.14
N LEU A 177 7.42 5.88 6.76
CA LEU A 177 7.25 7.20 6.13
C LEU A 177 8.59 7.91 5.89
N ARG A 178 9.58 7.75 6.77
CA ARG A 178 10.95 8.28 6.53
C ARG A 178 11.62 7.57 5.36
N VAL A 179 11.52 6.24 5.31
CA VAL A 179 12.03 5.45 4.18
C VAL A 179 11.34 5.87 2.88
N LEU A 180 10.01 6.02 2.89
CA LEU A 180 9.24 6.48 1.75
C LEU A 180 9.73 7.84 1.22
N LYS A 181 10.14 8.75 2.11
CA LYS A 181 10.77 10.03 1.74
C LYS A 181 12.04 9.81 0.92
N LYS A 182 12.94 8.96 1.44
CA LYS A 182 14.21 8.64 0.79
C LYS A 182 14.00 7.94 -0.54
N LEU A 183 13.03 7.01 -0.62
CA LEU A 183 12.65 6.36 -1.88
C LEU A 183 12.17 7.37 -2.91
N LYS A 184 11.36 8.36 -2.50
CA LYS A 184 10.88 9.43 -3.36
C LYS A 184 12.03 10.32 -3.86
N GLU A 185 12.88 10.78 -2.95
CA GLU A 185 14.02 11.65 -3.25
C GLU A 185 15.07 10.95 -4.13
N GLY A 186 15.26 9.64 -3.94
CA GLY A 186 16.13 8.80 -4.77
C GLY A 186 15.52 8.34 -6.09
N GLY A 187 14.26 8.71 -6.40
CA GLY A 187 13.59 8.29 -7.63
C GLY A 187 13.33 6.78 -7.72
N LEU A 188 13.20 6.11 -6.58
CA LEU A 188 13.00 4.65 -6.45
C LEU A 188 11.52 4.25 -6.40
N LEU A 189 10.61 5.21 -6.31
CA LEU A 189 9.15 4.99 -6.38
C LEU A 189 8.66 4.92 -7.83
N LYS A 190 9.07 3.89 -8.57
CA LYS A 190 8.68 3.67 -9.97
C LYS A 190 7.60 2.64 -10.12
#